data_AF-A0A2V7P6Q2-F1
#
_entry.id   AF-A0A2V7P6Q2-F1
#
_cell.length_a   1.000
_cell.length_b   1.000
_cell.length_c   1.000
_cell.angle_alpha   90.00
_cell.angle_beta   90.00
_cell.angle_gamma   90.00
#
_symmetry.space_group_name_H-M   'P 1'
#
loop_
_entity.id
_entity.type
_entity.pdbx_description
1 polymer ?
#
loop_
_entity_poly.entity_id
_entity_poly.type
_entity_poly.pdbx_seq_one_letter_code
_entity_poly.pdbx_strand_id
1 'polypeptide(L)'
;MRTSVLLTVLSGLGPALLGAQDTAIVIIPESAGVSVQPRELPRIVAEEAIRLYNASTTTRLVGRTRLPPGNEWRGDVAVRNGSITVGGRIAGTVLVINGDAAIDSTAEITGDLIIIGGTVTVARAAAVRGEVRQYREPLAYRTQGDEIVLAPNLRRRFPNLGAQKSWGTAESRSALTIATGGTFNRVEGLPIVFGPTFDWKVAQGLRVRFDALGIFRTAGNLSDRGSDLGYVVRSEVRAGDRRALGLELRAYSMVGPVEDWGLHNAEVGWSAFLFQRDYRDYYTRKGVAGRAFVQPEPSLNFALELRRDGETTAPARDPWTVFRNAQAWRPNPPIDDGHYVTLGGYFTLDTRNDPLDPTAGWQLRAQLEHSWSADVSPQAGVPPAVRRTIPSDGSYEFSRVFFDFRRYTRVSPSGRVNLRLLAGGWLGGDPLPLQQRLSIGGPEPLAGYGFRHSACNRDIIDPAFQRTLVAACDRVILAQAEYRGHLSLHWAYGAARPEDEQARPLFALQGPDLVVFGDAGQAWLVGNGPGRLSDDRLPTPGSWLADLGLGVDWGGFGVYAAKGVTAGERLRFTLRLDHRF
;
A
#
# COMPACT_ATOMS: atom_id res chain seq x y z
N MET A 1 -33.91 -6.89 -22.35
CA MET A 1 -33.31 -8.12 -21.78
C MET A 1 -31.81 -8.08 -22.00
N ARG A 2 -31.01 -7.52 -21.07
CA ARG A 2 -29.53 -7.61 -21.00
C ARG A 2 -29.00 -6.74 -19.84
N THR A 3 -29.49 -7.00 -18.64
CA THR A 3 -28.97 -6.40 -17.39
C THR A 3 -28.71 -7.45 -16.31
N SER A 4 -28.88 -8.73 -16.66
CA SER A 4 -29.01 -9.82 -15.69
C SER A 4 -27.81 -10.76 -15.63
N VAL A 5 -26.70 -10.46 -16.32
CA VAL A 5 -25.54 -11.38 -16.40
C VAL A 5 -24.38 -10.96 -15.49
N LEU A 6 -24.28 -9.68 -15.10
CA LEU A 6 -23.18 -9.23 -14.23
C LEU A 6 -23.45 -9.47 -12.73
N LEU A 7 -24.71 -9.67 -12.32
CA LEU A 7 -25.07 -9.88 -10.92
C LEU A 7 -24.90 -11.35 -10.46
N THR A 8 -24.79 -12.31 -11.38
CA THR A 8 -24.85 -13.75 -11.07
C THR A 8 -23.51 -14.37 -10.70
N VAL A 9 -22.40 -13.64 -10.85
CA VAL A 9 -21.07 -14.11 -10.40
C VAL A 9 -20.82 -13.76 -8.91
N LEU A 10 -21.65 -12.90 -8.31
CA LEU A 10 -21.52 -12.45 -6.91
C LEU A 10 -22.26 -13.32 -5.87
N SER A 11 -23.08 -14.29 -6.29
CA SER A 11 -23.94 -15.06 -5.38
C SER A 11 -23.42 -16.47 -5.01
N GLY A 12 -22.16 -16.80 -5.36
CA GLY A 12 -21.62 -18.17 -5.24
C GLY A 12 -20.75 -18.48 -4.02
N LEU A 13 -20.59 -17.59 -3.04
CA LEU A 13 -19.72 -17.84 -1.88
C LEU A 13 -20.51 -17.73 -0.58
N GLY A 14 -21.04 -18.87 -0.13
CA GLY A 14 -21.66 -19.04 1.19
C GLY A 14 -20.64 -18.95 2.34
N PRO A 15 -21.10 -18.64 3.56
CA PRO A 15 -20.28 -18.07 4.61
C PRO A 15 -19.66 -19.16 5.50
N ALA A 16 -18.35 -19.11 5.70
CA ALA A 16 -17.68 -19.93 6.72
C ALA A 16 -16.73 -19.06 7.55
N LEU A 17 -17.23 -18.69 8.73
CA LEU A 17 -16.50 -18.48 9.98
C LEU A 17 -15.19 -17.67 9.89
N LEU A 18 -15.30 -16.35 10.00
CA LEU A 18 -14.13 -15.48 10.17
C LEU A 18 -14.39 -14.44 11.27
N GLY A 19 -13.65 -14.58 12.36
CA GLY A 19 -13.59 -13.60 13.44
C GLY A 19 -12.46 -12.61 13.21
N ALA A 20 -12.75 -11.34 13.51
CA ALA A 20 -11.87 -10.22 13.89
C ALA A 20 -10.38 -10.29 13.43
N GLN A 21 -9.84 -9.29 12.73
CA GLN A 21 -9.57 -7.96 13.29
C GLN A 21 -9.33 -6.80 12.28
N ASP A 22 -9.55 -5.58 12.80
CA ASP A 22 -8.90 -4.25 12.76
C ASP A 22 -8.06 -3.69 11.58
N THR A 23 -8.71 -3.40 10.45
CA THR A 23 -8.63 -2.10 9.73
C THR A 23 -7.25 -1.40 9.60
N ALA A 24 -6.56 -1.54 8.46
CA ALA A 24 -5.95 -0.35 7.89
C ALA A 24 -7.10 0.39 7.21
N ILE A 25 -7.38 1.62 7.62
CA ILE A 25 -8.30 2.47 6.86
C ILE A 25 -7.59 2.73 5.55
N VAL A 26 -7.94 1.96 4.52
CA VAL A 26 -7.45 2.22 3.17
C VAL A 26 -8.32 3.33 2.56
N ILE A 27 -8.19 4.56 3.08
CA ILE A 27 -7.74 5.64 2.19
C ILE A 27 -6.37 5.16 1.81
N ILE A 28 -5.94 5.17 0.56
CA ILE A 28 -4.54 4.88 0.24
C ILE A 28 -3.70 5.78 1.18
N PRO A 29 -3.15 5.28 2.32
CA PRO A 29 -2.58 6.17 3.33
C PRO A 29 -1.31 6.78 2.77
N GLU A 30 -0.80 6.13 1.72
CA GLU A 30 0.32 6.49 0.88
C GLU A 30 -0.04 7.53 -0.20
N SER A 31 -1.30 7.72 -0.64
CA SER A 31 -1.61 8.74 -1.67
C SER A 31 -2.04 10.08 -1.10
N ALA A 32 -2.36 10.13 0.20
CA ALA A 32 -2.21 11.36 0.96
C ALA A 32 -0.70 11.64 1.11
N GLY A 33 -0.23 12.83 0.73
CA GLY A 33 1.16 13.30 0.90
C GLY A 33 1.64 13.37 2.37
N VAL A 34 0.92 12.73 3.29
CA VAL A 34 1.15 12.67 4.73
C VAL A 34 0.96 11.24 5.21
N SER A 35 2.08 10.51 5.36
CA SER A 35 2.11 9.26 6.11
C SER A 35 2.50 9.55 7.55
N VAL A 36 1.53 9.47 8.47
CA VAL A 36 1.82 9.37 9.91
C VAL A 36 2.43 7.99 10.13
N GLN A 37 3.57 7.92 10.84
CA GLN A 37 4.30 6.66 11.06
C GLN A 37 3.34 5.51 11.40
N PRO A 38 3.45 4.34 10.72
CA PRO A 38 2.70 3.17 11.09
C PRO A 38 3.02 2.80 12.53
N ARG A 39 2.00 2.37 13.30
CA ARG A 39 2.19 1.86 14.65
C ARG A 39 3.32 0.82 14.68
N GLU A 40 4.18 0.90 15.69
CA GLU A 40 5.22 -0.08 15.98
C GLU A 40 4.77 -0.96 17.14
N LEU A 41 5.16 -2.24 17.09
CA LEU A 41 4.97 -3.13 18.22
C LEU A 41 5.69 -2.49 19.41
N PRO A 42 4.99 -2.20 20.53
CA PRO A 42 5.66 -1.59 21.67
C PRO A 42 6.83 -2.46 22.10
N ARG A 43 8.01 -1.85 22.31
CA ARG A 43 9.25 -2.59 22.62
C ARG A 43 9.08 -3.56 23.81
N ILE A 44 8.32 -3.14 24.81
CA ILE A 44 8.00 -3.96 26.00
C ILE A 44 7.29 -5.26 25.60
N VAL A 45 6.35 -5.20 24.65
CA VAL A 45 5.60 -6.35 24.14
C VAL A 45 6.50 -7.26 23.30
N ALA A 46 7.39 -6.67 22.49
CA ALA A 46 8.36 -7.43 21.71
C ALA A 46 9.31 -8.24 22.61
N GLU A 47 9.83 -7.60 23.65
CA GLU A 47 10.72 -8.23 24.64
C GLU A 47 9.99 -9.29 25.48
N GLU A 48 8.73 -9.04 25.84
CA GLU A 48 7.85 -10.00 26.51
C GLU A 48 7.64 -11.26 25.65
N ALA A 49 7.30 -11.10 24.37
CA ALA A 49 7.06 -12.20 23.46
C ALA A 49 8.30 -13.07 23.23
N ILE A 50 9.47 -12.44 23.08
CA ILE A 50 10.75 -13.15 22.93
C ILE A 50 11.05 -13.97 24.19
N ARG A 51 10.87 -13.36 25.38
CA ARG A 51 11.09 -14.03 26.65
C ARG A 51 10.16 -15.23 26.83
N LEU A 52 8.88 -15.08 26.49
CA LEU A 52 7.90 -16.14 26.59
C LEU A 52 8.18 -17.27 25.59
N TYR A 53 8.55 -16.96 24.34
CA TYR A 53 8.93 -17.98 23.35
C TYR A 53 10.19 -18.76 23.76
N ASN A 54 11.20 -18.07 24.31
CA ASN A 54 12.48 -18.67 24.70
C ASN A 54 12.44 -19.36 26.08
N ALA A 55 11.37 -19.24 26.85
CA ALA A 55 11.30 -19.86 28.17
C ALA A 55 11.39 -21.39 28.05
N SER A 56 12.12 -22.02 28.96
CA SER A 56 12.30 -23.49 28.97
C SER A 56 10.99 -24.25 29.23
N THR A 57 10.00 -23.59 29.81
CA THR A 57 8.66 -24.11 30.11
C THR A 57 7.68 -24.00 28.94
N THR A 58 8.07 -23.33 27.84
CA THR A 58 7.20 -23.08 26.69
C THR A 58 7.37 -24.14 25.62
N THR A 59 6.25 -24.74 25.22
CA THR A 59 6.20 -25.63 24.05
C THR A 59 6.30 -24.80 22.78
N ARG A 60 7.41 -24.95 22.05
CA ARG A 60 7.72 -24.20 20.82
C ARG A 60 7.26 -24.95 19.59
N LEU A 61 6.42 -24.31 18.77
CA LEU A 61 5.85 -24.86 17.54
C LEU A 61 6.14 -23.90 16.37
N VAL A 62 6.27 -24.45 15.17
CA VAL A 62 6.63 -23.70 13.96
C VAL A 62 5.70 -24.07 12.82
N GLY A 63 5.20 -23.06 12.10
CA GLY A 63 4.31 -23.29 10.97
C GLY A 63 2.86 -23.56 11.40
N ARG A 64 2.06 -24.04 10.44
CA ARG A 64 0.64 -24.29 10.67
C ARG A 64 0.44 -25.45 11.64
N THR A 65 -0.23 -25.17 12.75
CA THR A 65 -0.37 -26.07 13.90
C THR A 65 -1.84 -26.30 14.23
N ARG A 66 -2.25 -27.54 14.52
CA ARG A 66 -3.60 -27.86 15.00
C ARG A 66 -3.52 -28.61 16.33
N LEU A 67 -4.17 -28.05 17.34
CA LEU A 67 -4.33 -28.61 18.67
C LEU A 67 -5.76 -29.12 18.80
N PRO A 68 -6.03 -30.41 18.51
CA PRO A 68 -7.39 -30.93 18.37
C PRO A 68 -8.17 -30.96 19.70
N PRO A 69 -9.52 -31.03 19.65
CA PRO A 69 -10.36 -31.25 20.82
C PRO A 69 -10.01 -32.55 21.56
N GLY A 70 -10.22 -32.55 22.88
CA GLY A 70 -9.99 -33.71 23.76
C GLY A 70 -8.56 -33.82 24.32
N ASN A 71 -7.62 -33.05 23.79
CA ASN A 71 -6.24 -33.02 24.27
C ASN A 71 -6.04 -31.92 25.33
N GLU A 72 -5.15 -32.18 26.30
CA GLU A 72 -4.69 -31.21 27.30
C GLU A 72 -3.19 -30.92 27.12
N TRP A 73 -2.84 -29.65 27.03
CA TRP A 73 -1.45 -29.16 27.10
C TRP A 73 -1.21 -28.48 28.44
N ARG A 74 -0.16 -28.89 29.14
CA ARG A 74 0.23 -28.31 30.43
C ARG A 74 1.44 -27.40 30.22
N GLY A 75 1.26 -26.10 30.50
CA GLY A 75 2.27 -25.07 30.26
C GLY A 75 1.99 -24.19 29.05
N ASP A 76 2.90 -23.26 28.80
CA ASP A 76 2.77 -22.25 27.75
C ASP A 76 3.01 -22.86 26.37
N VAL A 77 2.32 -22.33 25.36
CA VAL A 77 2.46 -22.77 23.96
C VAL A 77 2.77 -21.56 23.09
N ALA A 78 3.89 -21.60 22.36
CA ALA A 78 4.28 -20.54 21.45
C ALA A 78 4.41 -21.06 20.01
N VAL A 79 3.71 -20.42 19.07
CA VAL A 79 3.77 -20.76 17.64
C VAL A 79 4.42 -19.62 16.87
N ARG A 80 5.37 -19.93 15.98
CA ARG A 80 5.96 -18.95 15.06
C ARG A 80 5.74 -19.30 13.58
N ASN A 81 5.61 -18.29 12.74
CA ASN A 81 5.55 -18.41 11.26
C ASN A 81 4.45 -19.35 10.75
N GLY A 82 3.28 -19.33 11.38
CA GLY A 82 2.13 -20.10 10.90
C GLY A 82 0.94 -19.99 11.82
N SER A 83 -0.22 -20.37 11.29
CA SER A 83 -1.48 -20.27 12.02
C SER A 83 -1.69 -21.44 12.98
N ILE A 84 -2.31 -21.16 14.12
CA ILE A 84 -2.72 -22.16 15.10
C ILE A 84 -4.24 -22.33 15.11
N THR A 85 -4.73 -23.57 15.14
CA THR A 85 -6.12 -23.88 15.47
C THR A 85 -6.17 -24.63 16.79
N VAL A 86 -6.90 -24.12 17.78
CA VAL A 86 -7.03 -24.68 19.12
C VAL A 86 -8.45 -25.16 19.34
N GLY A 87 -8.63 -26.46 19.59
CA GLY A 87 -9.89 -27.05 20.01
C GLY A 87 -9.83 -27.79 21.34
N GLY A 88 -8.65 -28.02 21.91
CA GLY A 88 -8.46 -28.66 23.22
C GLY A 88 -8.18 -27.68 24.37
N ARG A 89 -7.72 -28.20 25.50
CA ARG A 89 -7.45 -27.44 26.72
C ARG A 89 -5.97 -27.10 26.85
N ILE A 90 -5.64 -25.83 27.06
CA ILE A 90 -4.28 -25.34 27.31
C ILE A 90 -4.24 -24.73 28.70
N ALA A 91 -3.53 -25.40 29.62
CA ALA A 91 -3.30 -24.96 30.97
C ALA A 91 -2.05 -24.04 31.04
N GLY A 92 -2.14 -22.87 30.38
CA GLY A 92 -1.04 -21.92 30.23
C GLY A 92 -1.38 -20.78 29.27
N THR A 93 -0.38 -19.96 28.96
CA THR A 93 -0.47 -18.85 28.00
C THR A 93 -0.20 -19.33 26.57
N VAL A 94 -0.95 -18.80 25.61
CA VAL A 94 -0.76 -19.05 24.19
C VAL A 94 -0.16 -17.82 23.52
N LEU A 95 1.01 -17.98 22.92
CA LEU A 95 1.69 -16.95 22.13
C LEU A 95 1.71 -17.34 20.65
N VAL A 96 1.33 -16.42 19.77
CA VAL A 96 1.45 -16.61 18.32
C VAL A 96 2.24 -15.45 17.73
N ILE A 97 3.31 -15.77 17.01
CA ILE A 97 4.23 -14.82 16.41
C ILE A 97 4.15 -14.93 14.88
N ASN A 98 3.80 -13.82 14.24
CA ASN A 98 3.64 -13.65 12.80
C ASN A 98 2.73 -14.74 12.20
N GLY A 99 1.57 -14.95 12.82
CA GLY A 99 0.60 -15.98 12.44
C GLY A 99 -0.76 -15.81 13.11
N ASP A 100 -1.80 -16.39 12.51
CA ASP A 100 -3.18 -16.27 13.00
C ASP A 100 -3.55 -17.38 14.00
N ALA A 101 -4.48 -17.11 14.91
CA ALA A 101 -5.05 -18.07 15.85
C ALA A 101 -6.55 -18.26 15.59
N ALA A 102 -7.01 -19.51 15.54
CA ALA A 102 -8.42 -19.87 15.53
C ALA A 102 -8.72 -20.72 16.76
N ILE A 103 -9.52 -20.19 17.68
CA ILE A 103 -9.91 -20.85 18.91
C ILE A 103 -11.33 -21.38 18.72
N ASP A 104 -11.44 -22.70 18.58
CA ASP A 104 -12.68 -23.42 18.33
C ASP A 104 -13.57 -23.43 19.57
N SER A 105 -14.85 -23.75 19.37
CA SER A 105 -15.89 -23.71 20.42
C SER A 105 -15.65 -24.63 21.61
N THR A 106 -14.75 -25.62 21.49
CA THR A 106 -14.43 -26.59 22.54
C THR A 106 -13.14 -26.24 23.30
N ALA A 107 -12.46 -25.17 22.91
CA ALA A 107 -11.17 -24.82 23.49
C ALA A 107 -11.31 -24.13 24.86
N GLU A 108 -10.39 -24.47 25.76
CA GLU A 108 -10.24 -23.80 27.05
C GLU A 108 -8.79 -23.40 27.25
N ILE A 109 -8.53 -22.10 27.38
CA ILE A 109 -7.21 -21.53 27.67
C ILE A 109 -7.28 -20.91 29.06
N THR A 110 -6.46 -21.39 30.00
CA THR A 110 -6.49 -20.89 31.38
C THR A 110 -5.64 -19.64 31.59
N GLY A 111 -4.62 -19.42 30.74
CA GLY A 111 -3.74 -18.24 30.78
C GLY A 111 -4.13 -17.19 29.73
N ASP A 112 -3.15 -16.36 29.38
CA ASP A 112 -3.33 -15.28 28.42
C ASP A 112 -3.27 -15.79 26.98
N LEU A 113 -3.83 -15.02 26.05
CA LEU A 113 -3.78 -15.28 24.62
C LEU A 113 -3.16 -14.08 23.92
N ILE A 114 -1.87 -14.21 23.56
CA ILE A 114 -1.04 -13.14 23.00
C ILE A 114 -0.79 -13.43 21.51
N ILE A 115 -1.23 -12.55 20.63
CA ILE A 115 -1.01 -12.67 19.19
C ILE A 115 -0.24 -11.46 18.70
N ILE A 116 0.85 -11.70 17.99
CA ILE A 116 1.74 -10.67 17.45
C ILE A 116 1.93 -10.95 15.96
N GLY A 117 1.78 -9.94 15.11
CA GLY A 117 1.95 -10.08 13.66
C GLY A 117 0.89 -10.95 12.97
N GLY A 118 -0.25 -11.19 13.61
CA GLY A 118 -1.35 -11.96 13.05
C GLY A 118 -2.66 -11.68 13.75
N THR A 119 -3.68 -12.49 13.48
CA THR A 119 -5.04 -12.28 13.98
C THR A 119 -5.56 -13.38 14.88
N VAL A 120 -6.66 -13.14 15.62
CA VAL A 120 -7.30 -14.19 16.42
C VAL A 120 -8.81 -14.22 16.27
N THR A 121 -9.32 -15.37 15.82
CA THR A 121 -10.73 -15.75 15.86
C THR A 121 -11.00 -16.56 17.13
N VAL A 122 -11.93 -16.11 17.97
CA VAL A 122 -12.39 -16.88 19.13
C VAL A 122 -13.87 -17.20 18.95
N ALA A 123 -14.20 -18.49 18.87
CA ALA A 123 -15.57 -18.98 18.79
C ALA A 123 -16.37 -18.59 20.05
N ARG A 124 -17.68 -18.36 19.91
CA ARG A 124 -18.54 -17.87 21.01
C ARG A 124 -18.53 -18.74 22.27
N ALA A 125 -18.32 -20.04 22.12
CA ALA A 125 -18.32 -21.00 23.23
C ALA A 125 -16.92 -21.32 23.77
N ALA A 126 -15.86 -20.76 23.19
CA ALA A 126 -14.50 -20.96 23.68
C ALA A 126 -14.29 -20.20 25.01
N ALA A 127 -13.56 -20.80 25.93
CA ALA A 127 -13.24 -20.19 27.22
C ALA A 127 -11.77 -19.74 27.26
N VAL A 128 -11.52 -18.43 27.27
CA VAL A 128 -10.19 -17.86 27.56
C VAL A 128 -10.31 -17.13 28.89
N ARG A 129 -9.62 -17.63 29.94
CA ARG A 129 -9.71 -17.08 31.30
C ARG A 129 -8.80 -15.88 31.53
N GLY A 130 -7.65 -15.83 30.85
CA GLY A 130 -6.71 -14.70 30.89
C GLY A 130 -7.07 -13.57 29.92
N GLU A 131 -6.16 -12.63 29.77
CA GLU A 131 -6.32 -11.48 28.87
C GLU A 131 -6.05 -11.89 27.40
N VAL A 132 -6.89 -11.41 26.49
CA VAL A 132 -6.65 -11.56 25.04
C VAL A 132 -5.94 -10.29 24.54
N ARG A 133 -4.65 -10.40 24.29
CA ARG A 133 -3.79 -9.31 23.81
C ARG A 133 -3.39 -9.56 22.38
N GLN A 134 -3.63 -8.57 21.52
CA GLN A 134 -3.40 -8.73 20.10
C GLN A 134 -2.74 -7.48 19.52
N TYR A 135 -1.61 -7.71 18.86
CA TYR A 135 -0.76 -6.74 18.22
C TYR A 135 -0.59 -7.13 16.75
N ARG A 136 -0.96 -6.24 15.84
CA ARG A 136 -0.88 -6.52 14.40
C ARG A 136 0.51 -6.29 13.85
N GLU A 137 1.28 -5.49 14.54
CA GLU A 137 2.64 -5.18 14.18
C GLU A 137 3.47 -6.47 14.29
N PRO A 138 4.12 -6.91 13.20
CA PRO A 138 4.89 -8.14 13.23
C PRO A 138 6.09 -7.99 14.15
N LEU A 139 6.41 -9.07 14.85
CA LEU A 139 7.67 -9.15 15.59
C LEU A 139 8.77 -9.46 14.59
N ALA A 140 9.67 -8.51 14.36
CA ALA A 140 10.91 -8.77 13.67
C ALA A 140 11.85 -9.55 14.60
N TYR A 141 12.15 -10.79 14.25
CA TYR A 141 13.07 -11.63 15.02
C TYR A 141 14.04 -12.39 14.10
N ARG A 142 15.20 -12.74 14.64
CA ARG A 142 16.17 -13.67 14.03
C ARG A 142 16.19 -14.95 14.86
N THR A 143 16.41 -16.08 14.21
CA THR A 143 16.59 -17.36 14.90
C THR A 143 18.05 -17.54 15.30
N GLN A 144 18.28 -18.06 16.50
CA GLN A 144 19.59 -18.50 16.99
C GLN A 144 19.39 -19.91 17.55
N GLY A 145 19.59 -20.93 16.70
CA GLY A 145 19.14 -22.30 17.00
C GLY A 145 17.62 -22.36 17.18
N ASP A 146 17.18 -22.87 18.33
CA ASP A 146 15.76 -23.01 18.70
C ASP A 146 15.17 -21.78 19.40
N GLU A 147 15.99 -20.75 19.65
CA GLU A 147 15.60 -19.49 20.26
C GLU A 147 15.38 -18.39 19.20
N ILE A 148 14.66 -17.35 19.60
CA ILE A 148 14.49 -16.13 18.81
C ILE A 148 15.10 -14.94 19.53
N VAL A 149 15.71 -14.03 18.79
CA VAL A 149 16.25 -12.77 19.30
C VAL A 149 15.64 -11.62 18.51
N LEU A 150 15.41 -10.49 19.17
CA LEU A 150 14.88 -9.30 18.51
C LEU A 150 15.78 -8.96 17.32
N ALA A 151 15.19 -8.89 16.14
CA ALA A 151 15.86 -8.38 14.96
C ALA A 151 15.43 -6.92 14.77
N PRO A 152 16.35 -6.03 14.38
CA PRO A 152 15.94 -4.77 13.78
C PRO A 152 15.03 -5.11 12.60
N ASN A 153 13.88 -4.44 12.48
CA ASN A 153 13.04 -4.58 11.30
C ASN A 153 13.74 -3.89 10.12
N LEU A 154 14.73 -4.56 9.54
CA LEU A 154 15.55 -4.08 8.42
C LEU A 154 14.73 -3.83 7.14
N ARG A 155 13.43 -4.20 7.13
CA ARG A 155 12.50 -4.01 6.00
C ARG A 155 11.74 -2.67 6.09
N ARG A 156 11.62 -2.08 7.29
CA ARG A 156 11.31 -0.65 7.45
C ARG A 156 12.57 0.18 7.26
N ARG A 157 13.36 -0.12 6.22
CA ARG A 157 14.76 0.33 6.08
C ARG A 157 14.91 1.85 5.98
N PHE A 158 13.81 2.56 5.69
CA PHE A 158 13.73 4.00 5.67
C PHE A 158 12.41 4.47 6.32
N PRO A 159 12.29 4.41 7.66
CA PRO A 159 11.12 4.99 8.30
C PRO A 159 11.15 6.50 8.07
N ASN A 160 9.99 7.13 7.97
CA ASN A 160 9.89 8.58 8.06
C ASN A 160 10.64 9.03 9.31
N LEU A 161 11.69 9.83 9.17
CA LEU A 161 12.46 10.31 10.31
C LEU A 161 11.55 11.25 11.10
N GLY A 162 11.32 10.94 12.37
CA GLY A 162 10.42 11.72 13.18
C GLY A 162 10.58 11.48 14.67
N ALA A 163 10.10 12.44 15.45
CA ALA A 163 9.97 12.35 16.89
C ALA A 163 8.48 12.45 17.23
N GLN A 164 8.03 11.58 18.12
CA GLN A 164 6.69 11.64 18.69
C GLN A 164 6.79 11.64 20.20
N LYS A 165 6.12 12.60 20.84
CA LYS A 165 5.92 12.59 22.29
C LYS A 165 4.47 12.23 22.56
N SER A 166 4.22 11.10 23.20
CA SER A 166 2.85 10.67 23.57
C SER A 166 2.64 10.74 25.08
N TRP A 167 1.41 11.04 25.48
CA TRP A 167 0.95 11.07 26.87
C TRP A 167 -0.50 10.55 26.94
N GLY A 168 -0.91 10.13 28.14
CA GLY A 168 -2.25 9.59 28.39
C GLY A 168 -2.25 8.12 28.83
N THR A 169 -3.41 7.49 28.79
CA THR A 169 -3.65 6.10 29.19
C THR A 169 -3.82 5.19 27.97
N ALA A 170 -3.99 3.88 28.20
CA ALA A 170 -4.32 2.94 27.12
C ALA A 170 -5.67 3.25 26.44
N GLU A 171 -6.59 3.94 27.14
CA GLU A 171 -7.91 4.29 26.64
C GLU A 171 -8.00 5.72 26.09
N SER A 172 -7.08 6.59 26.46
CA SER A 172 -7.02 7.96 25.95
C SER A 172 -5.58 8.35 25.69
N ARG A 173 -5.16 8.27 24.43
CA ARG A 173 -3.80 8.57 23.99
C ARG A 173 -3.79 9.87 23.21
N SER A 174 -2.93 10.77 23.64
CA SER A 174 -2.62 12.01 22.92
C SER A 174 -1.14 12.00 22.55
N ALA A 175 -0.79 12.56 21.40
CA ALA A 175 0.60 12.69 21.00
C ALA A 175 0.84 13.95 20.18
N LEU A 176 2.04 14.50 20.30
CA LEU A 176 2.58 15.51 19.42
C LEU A 176 3.61 14.84 18.53
N THR A 177 3.43 14.94 17.21
CA THR A 177 4.34 14.35 16.23
C THR A 177 5.04 15.42 15.43
N ILE A 178 6.30 15.17 15.07
CA ILE A 178 7.03 15.83 14.00
C ILE A 178 7.75 14.75 13.21
N ALA A 179 7.52 14.67 11.91
CA ALA A 179 8.14 13.65 11.06
C ALA A 179 8.33 14.17 9.64
N THR A 180 9.24 13.59 8.89
CA THR A 180 9.22 13.69 7.44
C THR A 180 7.90 13.07 6.96
N GLY A 181 7.05 13.86 6.30
CA GLY A 181 5.80 13.37 5.75
C GLY A 181 5.95 13.02 4.28
N GLY A 182 5.15 12.07 3.80
CA GLY A 182 4.97 11.88 2.37
C GLY A 182 6.21 11.39 1.63
N THR A 183 6.35 11.83 0.39
CA THR A 183 7.39 11.38 -0.56
C THR A 183 8.24 12.55 -0.98
N PHE A 184 9.58 12.44 -0.87
CA PHE A 184 10.46 13.47 -1.44
C PHE A 184 10.17 13.62 -2.93
N ASN A 185 9.84 14.82 -3.41
CA ASN A 185 9.44 15.02 -4.79
C ASN A 185 9.82 16.40 -5.31
N ARG A 186 9.77 16.58 -6.64
CA ARG A 186 10.21 17.82 -7.29
C ARG A 186 9.33 19.05 -7.02
N VAL A 187 8.15 18.89 -6.43
CA VAL A 187 7.19 19.97 -6.15
C VAL A 187 7.28 20.42 -4.70
N GLU A 188 7.35 19.50 -3.74
CA GLU A 188 7.36 19.81 -2.30
C GLU A 188 8.75 19.73 -1.66
N GLY A 189 9.73 19.09 -2.32
CA GLY A 189 10.97 18.68 -1.69
C GLY A 189 10.70 17.57 -0.68
N LEU A 190 11.32 17.64 0.50
CA LEU A 190 10.98 16.83 1.67
C LEU A 190 9.82 17.47 2.44
N PRO A 191 8.61 16.89 2.48
CA PRO A 191 7.54 17.41 3.32
C PRO A 191 7.86 17.14 4.80
N ILE A 192 7.60 18.11 5.68
CA ILE A 192 7.70 17.95 7.13
C ILE A 192 6.29 18.08 7.72
N VAL A 193 5.83 17.03 8.39
CA VAL A 193 4.51 16.98 9.01
C VAL A 193 4.64 17.13 10.50
N PHE A 194 3.83 18.01 11.09
CA PHE A 194 3.85 18.27 12.52
C PHE A 194 2.46 18.56 13.05
N GLY A 195 2.18 18.15 14.29
CA GLY A 195 0.92 18.49 14.96
C GLY A 195 0.43 17.43 15.93
N PRO A 196 -0.68 17.70 16.62
CA PRO A 196 -1.25 16.75 17.57
C PRO A 196 -2.08 15.65 16.88
N THR A 197 -2.06 14.48 17.51
CA THR A 197 -2.90 13.31 17.20
C THR A 197 -3.55 12.81 18.48
N PHE A 198 -4.82 12.44 18.41
CA PHE A 198 -5.62 11.99 19.53
C PHE A 198 -6.33 10.69 19.16
N ASP A 199 -6.31 9.72 20.06
CA ASP A 199 -7.00 8.44 19.95
C ASP A 199 -7.66 8.12 21.30
N TRP A 200 -8.99 8.15 21.30
CA TRP A 200 -9.81 8.02 22.49
C TRP A 200 -10.78 6.86 22.34
N LYS A 201 -10.75 5.93 23.29
CA LYS A 201 -11.78 4.91 23.49
C LYS A 201 -12.84 5.50 24.42
N VAL A 202 -13.92 6.00 23.83
CA VAL A 202 -14.99 6.74 24.54
C VAL A 202 -15.93 5.79 25.28
N ALA A 203 -16.19 4.62 24.70
CA ALA A 203 -16.98 3.55 25.30
C ALA A 203 -16.50 2.19 24.79
N GLN A 204 -17.06 1.10 25.34
CA GLN A 204 -16.77 -0.24 24.84
C GLN A 204 -17.16 -0.35 23.36
N GLY A 205 -16.19 -0.70 22.52
CA GLY A 205 -16.37 -0.76 21.07
C GLY A 205 -16.53 0.59 20.36
N LEU A 206 -16.36 1.74 21.02
CA LEU A 206 -16.42 3.06 20.39
C LEU A 206 -15.06 3.78 20.51
N ARG A 207 -14.42 4.02 19.36
CA ARG A 207 -13.17 4.77 19.26
C ARG A 207 -13.36 6.04 18.45
N VAL A 208 -12.74 7.12 18.90
CA VAL A 208 -12.71 8.42 18.24
C VAL A 208 -11.26 8.80 18.03
N ARG A 209 -10.91 9.12 16.79
CA ARG A 209 -9.59 9.60 16.41
C ARG A 209 -9.71 11.02 15.88
N PHE A 210 -8.78 11.88 16.28
CA PHE A 210 -8.65 13.23 15.75
C PHE A 210 -7.19 13.54 15.46
N ASP A 211 -6.87 13.95 14.24
CA ASP A 211 -5.53 14.39 13.85
C ASP A 211 -5.62 15.82 13.32
N ALA A 212 -4.73 16.70 13.77
CA ALA A 212 -4.61 18.06 13.24
C ALA A 212 -3.15 18.32 12.91
N LEU A 213 -2.79 18.18 11.64
CA LEU A 213 -1.41 18.15 11.17
C LEU A 213 -1.15 19.30 10.19
N GLY A 214 -0.08 20.05 10.40
CA GLY A 214 0.51 20.96 9.43
C GLY A 214 1.51 20.23 8.54
N ILE A 215 1.65 20.69 7.30
CA ILE A 215 2.64 20.20 6.33
C ILE A 215 3.50 21.39 5.91
N PHE A 216 4.80 21.30 6.13
CA PHE A 216 5.77 22.28 5.66
C PHE A 216 6.55 21.72 4.46
N ARG A 217 6.54 22.42 3.33
CA ARG A 217 7.22 22.03 2.09
C ARG A 217 8.60 22.66 2.05
N THR A 218 9.66 21.85 1.94
CA THR A 218 11.05 22.34 2.00
C THR A 218 11.56 22.92 0.68
N ALA A 219 10.93 22.61 -0.46
CA ALA A 219 11.29 23.21 -1.76
C ALA A 219 10.79 24.65 -1.95
N GLY A 220 10.04 25.18 -0.98
CA GLY A 220 9.50 26.53 -1.02
C GLY A 220 10.51 27.63 -0.67
N ASN A 221 10.24 28.85 -1.09
CA ASN A 221 11.03 30.01 -0.67
C ASN A 221 10.35 30.63 0.55
N LEU A 222 11.05 30.66 1.70
CA LEU A 222 10.55 31.16 2.98
C LEU A 222 10.01 32.61 2.93
N SER A 223 10.26 33.34 1.85
CA SER A 223 9.71 34.67 1.57
C SER A 223 8.22 34.67 1.19
N ASP A 224 7.70 33.60 0.57
CA ASP A 224 6.30 33.50 0.15
C ASP A 224 5.44 32.98 1.30
N ARG A 225 5.03 33.92 2.17
CA ARG A 225 4.19 33.66 3.35
C ARG A 225 2.82 33.11 2.94
N GLY A 226 2.70 31.79 2.78
CA GLY A 226 1.42 31.07 2.76
C GLY A 226 1.29 29.92 1.75
N SER A 227 2.08 29.88 0.68
CA SER A 227 1.97 28.85 -0.36
C SER A 227 2.70 27.54 -0.01
N ASP A 228 3.61 27.59 0.95
CA ASP A 228 4.48 26.46 1.35
C ASP A 228 3.93 25.64 2.52
N LEU A 229 2.83 26.10 3.13
CA LEU A 229 2.17 25.42 4.23
C LEU A 229 0.90 24.70 3.74
N GLY A 230 0.87 23.39 3.94
CA GLY A 230 -0.31 22.55 3.83
C GLY A 230 -0.88 22.18 5.20
N TYR A 231 -2.02 21.51 5.21
CA TYR A 231 -2.62 20.97 6.43
C TYR A 231 -3.46 19.74 6.12
N VAL A 232 -3.65 18.89 7.13
CA VAL A 232 -4.61 17.79 7.14
C VAL A 232 -5.26 17.75 8.52
N VAL A 233 -6.57 17.90 8.54
CA VAL A 233 -7.40 17.66 9.72
C VAL A 233 -8.26 16.45 9.43
N ARG A 234 -8.19 15.45 10.31
CA ARG A 234 -9.00 14.22 10.22
C ARG A 234 -9.74 14.00 11.52
N SER A 235 -11.01 13.67 11.42
CA SER A 235 -11.81 13.15 12.52
C SER A 235 -12.43 11.83 12.08
N GLU A 236 -12.25 10.78 12.87
CA GLU A 236 -12.84 9.47 12.62
C GLU A 236 -13.58 9.01 13.87
N VAL A 237 -14.80 8.53 13.67
CA VAL A 237 -15.55 7.82 14.69
C VAL A 237 -15.77 6.40 14.20
N ARG A 238 -15.44 5.43 15.03
CA ARG A 238 -15.60 4.01 14.73
C ARG A 238 -16.30 3.27 15.84
N ALA A 239 -17.34 2.52 15.46
CA ALA A 239 -18.07 1.63 16.32
C ALA A 239 -17.85 0.16 15.92
N GLY A 240 -17.58 -0.70 16.91
CA GLY A 240 -17.41 -2.15 16.78
C GLY A 240 -15.96 -2.61 16.67
N ASP A 241 -15.58 -3.61 17.49
CA ASP A 241 -14.23 -4.19 17.51
C ASP A 241 -14.01 -5.25 16.41
N ARG A 242 -15.07 -6.02 16.08
CA ARG A 242 -15.01 -7.13 15.11
C ARG A 242 -15.68 -6.82 13.78
N ARG A 243 -16.74 -6.02 13.82
CA ARG A 243 -17.47 -5.50 12.67
C ARG A 243 -17.52 -4.00 12.85
N ALA A 244 -16.64 -3.31 12.13
CA ALA A 244 -16.50 -1.88 12.29
C ALA A 244 -17.45 -1.16 11.35
N LEU A 245 -18.20 -0.21 11.89
CA LEU A 245 -18.85 0.86 11.13
C LEU A 245 -18.16 2.15 11.53
N GLY A 246 -17.83 2.99 10.56
CA GLY A 246 -17.23 4.27 10.88
C GLY A 246 -17.58 5.38 9.93
N LEU A 247 -17.38 6.60 10.43
CA LEU A 247 -17.50 7.83 9.69
C LEU A 247 -16.18 8.59 9.86
N GLU A 248 -15.63 9.03 8.74
CA GLU A 248 -14.42 9.84 8.70
C GLU A 248 -14.71 11.17 7.99
N LEU A 249 -14.31 12.27 8.60
CA LEU A 249 -14.34 13.61 8.05
C LEU A 249 -12.91 14.11 7.89
N ARG A 250 -12.61 14.70 6.73
CA ARG A 250 -11.30 15.25 6.40
C ARG A 250 -11.41 16.64 5.83
N ALA A 251 -10.47 17.50 6.20
CA ALA A 251 -10.21 18.77 5.55
C ALA A 251 -8.70 18.87 5.28
N TYR A 252 -8.31 19.25 4.08
CA TYR A 252 -6.90 19.20 3.68
C TYR A 252 -6.51 20.27 2.66
N SER A 253 -5.22 20.57 2.66
CA SER A 253 -4.49 21.32 1.65
C SER A 253 -3.14 20.62 1.47
N MET A 254 -3.00 19.84 0.41
CA MET A 254 -1.84 18.96 0.21
C MET A 254 -1.53 18.79 -1.28
N VAL A 255 -0.32 18.35 -1.59
CA VAL A 255 0.04 17.93 -2.95
C VAL A 255 -0.22 16.43 -3.07
N GLY A 256 -0.95 16.04 -4.11
CA GLY A 256 -1.28 14.65 -4.41
C GLY A 256 -0.63 14.20 -5.72
N PRO A 257 -0.30 12.91 -5.86
CA PRO A 257 0.14 12.35 -7.13
C PRO A 257 -1.03 12.20 -8.13
N VAL A 258 -0.73 12.31 -9.43
CA VAL A 258 -1.65 12.00 -10.54
C VAL A 258 -1.88 10.48 -10.67
N GLU A 259 -0.80 9.69 -10.55
CA GLU A 259 -0.83 8.23 -10.56
C GLU A 259 -0.18 7.70 -9.28
N ASP A 260 -0.94 6.95 -8.47
CA ASP A 260 -0.50 6.40 -7.18
C ASP A 260 -0.43 4.86 -7.14
N TRP A 261 -0.69 4.20 -8.26
CA TRP A 261 -0.79 2.74 -8.37
C TRP A 261 0.50 2.04 -8.84
N GLY A 262 1.50 2.81 -9.27
CA GLY A 262 2.81 2.32 -9.70
C GLY A 262 3.75 2.11 -8.51
N LEU A 263 4.97 2.64 -8.58
CA LEU A 263 5.97 2.53 -7.53
C LEU A 263 5.47 3.03 -6.17
N HIS A 264 5.91 2.40 -5.09
CA HIS A 264 5.66 2.86 -3.73
C HIS A 264 6.30 4.22 -3.45
N ASN A 265 5.73 4.93 -2.48
CA ASN A 265 6.17 6.26 -2.05
C ASN A 265 7.66 6.32 -1.71
N ALA A 266 8.15 5.36 -0.93
CA ALA A 266 9.55 5.34 -0.52
C ALA A 266 10.48 5.20 -1.74
N GLU A 267 10.11 4.37 -2.71
CA GLU A 267 10.91 4.16 -3.92
C GLU A 267 11.00 5.43 -4.76
N VAL A 268 9.87 6.10 -5.00
CA VAL A 268 9.82 7.38 -5.71
C VAL A 268 10.60 8.46 -4.95
N GLY A 269 10.46 8.50 -3.62
CA GLY A 269 11.12 9.48 -2.76
C GLY A 269 12.64 9.37 -2.79
N TRP A 270 13.16 8.16 -2.59
CA TRP A 270 14.60 7.92 -2.64
C TRP A 270 15.17 8.06 -4.05
N SER A 271 14.43 7.66 -5.10
CA SER A 271 14.88 7.88 -6.47
C SER A 271 14.97 9.35 -6.84
N ALA A 272 14.01 10.16 -6.37
CA ALA A 272 14.02 11.60 -6.52
C ALA A 272 15.15 12.24 -5.71
N PHE A 273 15.27 11.93 -4.41
CA PHE A 273 16.26 12.53 -3.53
C PHE A 273 17.71 12.18 -3.90
N LEU A 274 17.99 10.92 -4.25
CA LEU A 274 19.35 10.49 -4.56
C LEU A 274 19.72 10.81 -6.00
N PHE A 275 18.83 10.55 -6.96
CA PHE A 275 19.20 10.52 -8.38
C PHE A 275 18.46 11.53 -9.26
N GLN A 276 17.65 12.41 -8.66
CA GLN A 276 16.82 13.36 -9.39
C GLN A 276 15.84 12.68 -10.36
N ARG A 277 15.38 11.46 -10.02
CA ARG A 277 14.46 10.67 -10.81
C ARG A 277 13.12 10.57 -10.13
N ASP A 278 12.21 11.43 -10.54
CA ASP A 278 10.84 11.46 -10.04
C ASP A 278 9.87 10.86 -11.07
N TYR A 279 9.31 9.72 -10.71
CA TYR A 279 8.44 8.87 -11.54
C TYR A 279 6.94 9.17 -11.35
N ARG A 280 6.58 10.34 -10.79
CA ARG A 280 5.17 10.76 -10.64
C ARG A 280 4.94 12.16 -11.17
N ASP A 281 3.68 12.52 -11.34
CA ASP A 281 3.28 13.93 -11.48
C ASP A 281 2.41 14.31 -10.31
N TYR A 282 2.32 15.61 -10.06
CA TYR A 282 1.74 16.14 -8.85
C TYR A 282 0.78 17.29 -9.15
N TYR A 283 -0.17 17.50 -8.26
CA TYR A 283 -1.04 18.66 -8.29
C TYR A 283 -1.46 19.04 -6.88
N THR A 284 -1.87 20.28 -6.69
CA THR A 284 -2.34 20.75 -5.39
C THR A 284 -3.83 20.45 -5.29
N ARG A 285 -4.24 19.87 -4.15
CA ARG A 285 -5.65 19.67 -3.81
C ARG A 285 -5.96 20.32 -2.48
N LYS A 286 -7.02 21.12 -2.45
CA LYS A 286 -7.56 21.73 -1.25
C LYS A 286 -9.04 21.45 -1.17
N GLY A 287 -9.48 20.79 -0.11
CA GLY A 287 -10.83 20.27 -0.09
C GLY A 287 -11.29 19.74 1.25
N VAL A 288 -12.51 19.23 1.22
CA VAL A 288 -13.16 18.51 2.32
C VAL A 288 -13.72 17.20 1.80
N ALA A 289 -13.67 16.16 2.63
CA ALA A 289 -14.19 14.85 2.30
C ALA A 289 -14.92 14.24 3.50
N GLY A 290 -16.03 13.57 3.23
CA GLY A 290 -16.74 12.72 4.18
C GLY A 290 -16.78 11.29 3.66
N ARG A 291 -16.39 10.33 4.50
CA ARG A 291 -16.32 8.91 4.16
C ARG A 291 -17.06 8.08 5.20
N ALA A 292 -18.03 7.29 4.76
CA ALA A 292 -18.65 6.26 5.58
C ALA A 292 -18.08 4.89 5.16
N PHE A 293 -17.76 4.04 6.12
CA PHE A 293 -17.26 2.69 5.83
C PHE A 293 -17.87 1.63 6.72
N VAL A 294 -17.99 0.43 6.16
CA VAL A 294 -18.42 -0.77 6.88
C VAL A 294 -17.44 -1.90 6.59
N GLN A 295 -17.04 -2.57 7.66
CA GLN A 295 -16.17 -3.71 7.65
C GLN A 295 -16.93 -4.91 8.24
N PRO A 296 -17.70 -5.64 7.41
CA PRO A 296 -18.47 -6.79 7.86
C PRO A 296 -17.58 -7.96 8.28
N GLU A 297 -16.39 -8.07 7.69
CA GLU A 297 -15.36 -9.08 7.98
C GLU A 297 -13.96 -8.43 7.99
N PRO A 298 -12.97 -9.01 8.70
CA PRO A 298 -11.61 -8.47 8.76
C PRO A 298 -10.94 -8.28 7.39
N SER A 299 -11.29 -9.15 6.45
CA SER A 299 -10.77 -9.13 5.09
C SER A 299 -11.55 -8.19 4.17
N LEU A 300 -12.77 -7.78 4.52
CA LEU A 300 -13.67 -7.05 3.64
C LEU A 300 -13.93 -5.64 4.15
N ASN A 301 -13.68 -4.63 3.32
CA ASN A 301 -14.03 -3.25 3.61
C ASN A 301 -14.80 -2.63 2.44
N PHE A 302 -15.92 -2.00 2.76
CA PHE A 302 -16.70 -1.19 1.83
C PHE A 302 -16.68 0.26 2.33
N ALA A 303 -16.50 1.21 1.43
CA ALA A 303 -16.62 2.62 1.78
C ALA A 303 -17.31 3.42 0.68
N LEU A 304 -18.04 4.44 1.11
CA LEU A 304 -18.59 5.49 0.27
C LEU A 304 -17.97 6.81 0.71
N GLU A 305 -17.51 7.60 -0.25
CA GLU A 305 -16.87 8.88 -0.01
C GLU A 305 -17.50 9.96 -0.88
N LEU A 306 -17.78 11.11 -0.29
CA LEU A 306 -18.12 12.33 -0.99
C LEU A 306 -17.03 13.36 -0.69
N ARG A 307 -16.36 13.87 -1.72
CA ARG A 307 -15.32 14.88 -1.60
C ARG A 307 -15.55 16.06 -2.52
N ARG A 308 -15.13 17.25 -2.09
CA ARG A 308 -15.09 18.47 -2.89
C ARG A 308 -13.67 19.04 -2.83
N ASP A 309 -13.01 19.06 -3.97
CA ASP A 309 -11.60 19.41 -4.13
C ASP A 309 -11.45 20.58 -5.10
N GLY A 310 -10.81 21.66 -4.65
CA GLY A 310 -10.16 22.60 -5.56
C GLY A 310 -8.82 22.02 -5.98
N GLU A 311 -8.68 21.70 -7.26
CA GLU A 311 -7.47 21.14 -7.85
C GLU A 311 -6.78 22.21 -8.70
N THR A 312 -5.47 22.40 -8.48
CA THR A 312 -4.67 23.38 -9.23
C THR A 312 -3.29 22.85 -9.62
N THR A 313 -2.78 23.38 -10.72
CA THR A 313 -1.44 23.09 -11.22
C THR A 313 -0.35 23.42 -10.19
N ALA A 314 0.57 22.48 -9.99
CA ALA A 314 1.70 22.63 -9.09
C ALA A 314 3.02 22.71 -9.89
N PRO A 315 3.75 23.83 -9.90
CA PRO A 315 5.02 23.91 -10.63
C PRO A 315 6.12 23.11 -9.94
N ALA A 316 7.10 22.62 -10.70
CA ALA A 316 8.32 22.05 -10.13
C ALA A 316 9.17 23.16 -9.48
N ARG A 317 9.77 22.87 -8.32
CA ARG A 317 10.44 23.87 -7.46
C ARG A 317 11.93 23.60 -7.22
N ASP A 318 12.52 22.70 -8.02
CA ASP A 318 13.95 22.37 -7.99
C ASP A 318 14.56 22.13 -6.59
N PRO A 319 14.05 21.13 -5.84
CA PRO A 319 14.62 20.81 -4.54
C PRO A 319 16.02 20.19 -4.67
N TRP A 320 16.84 20.40 -3.63
CA TRP A 320 18.20 19.85 -3.54
C TRP A 320 18.20 18.30 -3.49
N THR A 321 19.12 17.68 -4.22
CA THR A 321 19.34 16.21 -4.27
C THR A 321 20.75 15.85 -3.80
N VAL A 322 21.03 14.57 -3.54
CA VAL A 322 22.39 14.14 -3.15
C VAL A 322 23.31 14.07 -4.37
N PHE A 323 22.84 13.42 -5.44
CA PHE A 323 23.58 13.28 -6.70
C PHE A 323 22.83 14.00 -7.82
N ARG A 324 23.57 14.54 -8.79
CA ARG A 324 23.06 15.22 -10.01
C ARG A 324 22.41 16.60 -9.82
N ASN A 325 22.72 17.33 -8.75
CA ASN A 325 22.26 18.71 -8.48
C ASN A 325 22.46 19.75 -9.60
N ALA A 326 23.32 19.49 -10.59
CA ALA A 326 23.55 20.41 -11.70
C ALA A 326 22.55 20.27 -12.86
N GLN A 327 21.69 19.24 -12.84
CA GLN A 327 20.70 19.01 -13.90
C GLN A 327 19.37 19.69 -13.51
N ALA A 328 18.61 20.18 -14.50
CA ALA A 328 17.27 20.70 -14.25
C ALA A 328 16.28 19.55 -14.06
N TRP A 329 15.35 19.69 -13.11
CA TRP A 329 14.27 18.72 -12.94
C TRP A 329 13.36 18.64 -14.16
N ARG A 330 12.75 17.46 -14.34
CA ARG A 330 11.64 17.30 -15.27
C ARG A 330 10.51 18.28 -14.88
N PRO A 331 10.00 19.11 -15.81
CA PRO A 331 8.87 19.98 -15.51
C PRO A 331 7.64 19.17 -15.10
N ASN A 332 6.86 19.68 -14.14
CA ASN A 332 5.58 19.09 -13.79
C ASN A 332 4.52 19.58 -14.78
N PRO A 333 3.71 18.70 -15.41
CA PRO A 333 2.72 19.13 -16.39
C PRO A 333 1.62 19.97 -15.74
N PRO A 334 1.04 20.94 -16.48
CA PRO A 334 -0.19 21.58 -16.06
C PRO A 334 -1.34 20.58 -16.09
N ILE A 335 -2.30 20.78 -15.18
CA ILE A 335 -3.53 19.97 -15.06
C ILE A 335 -4.75 20.80 -15.47
N ASP A 336 -5.92 20.18 -15.61
CA ASP A 336 -7.14 20.97 -15.77
C ASP A 336 -7.58 21.46 -14.38
N ASP A 337 -7.41 22.75 -14.14
CA ASP A 337 -7.70 23.40 -12.86
C ASP A 337 -9.22 23.52 -12.67
N GLY A 338 -9.72 23.42 -11.44
CA GLY A 338 -11.15 23.59 -11.16
C GLY A 338 -11.59 23.03 -9.82
N HIS A 339 -12.89 23.14 -9.51
CA HIS A 339 -13.48 22.52 -8.33
C HIS A 339 -14.27 21.27 -8.73
N TYR A 340 -13.78 20.13 -8.27
CA TYR A 340 -14.39 18.82 -8.52
C TYR A 340 -15.15 18.36 -7.30
N VAL A 341 -16.39 17.93 -7.49
CA VAL A 341 -17.12 17.13 -6.51
C VAL A 341 -17.10 15.69 -7.00
N THR A 342 -16.71 14.76 -6.13
CA THR A 342 -16.57 13.34 -6.47
C THR A 342 -17.32 12.48 -5.46
N LEU A 343 -18.17 11.60 -5.98
CA LEU A 343 -18.76 10.49 -5.25
C LEU A 343 -18.00 9.21 -5.61
N GLY A 344 -17.34 8.61 -4.62
CA GLY A 344 -16.52 7.40 -4.76
C GLY A 344 -17.05 6.22 -3.97
N GLY A 345 -17.11 5.05 -4.61
CA GLY A 345 -17.32 3.76 -3.97
C GLY A 345 -16.04 2.93 -3.97
N TYR A 346 -15.67 2.41 -2.80
CA TYR A 346 -14.43 1.66 -2.59
C TYR A 346 -14.73 0.29 -2.02
N PHE A 347 -14.13 -0.73 -2.62
CA PHE A 347 -14.19 -2.10 -2.16
C PHE A 347 -12.78 -2.65 -1.98
N THR A 348 -12.53 -3.29 -0.84
CA THR A 348 -11.25 -3.94 -0.55
C THR A 348 -11.50 -5.33 0.02
N LEU A 349 -10.84 -6.32 -0.57
CA LEU A 349 -10.68 -7.67 -0.02
C LEU A 349 -9.19 -7.90 0.24
N ASP A 350 -8.79 -8.20 1.46
CA ASP A 350 -7.42 -8.57 1.82
C ASP A 350 -7.42 -9.82 2.69
N THR A 351 -6.94 -10.92 2.13
CA THR A 351 -6.81 -12.23 2.79
C THR A 351 -5.36 -12.68 2.82
N ARG A 352 -4.42 -11.75 2.60
CA ARG A 352 -2.99 -12.05 2.63
C ARG A 352 -2.58 -12.51 4.03
N ASN A 353 -1.70 -13.50 4.07
CA ASN A 353 -1.13 -14.00 5.33
C ASN A 353 -0.19 -12.98 6.01
N ASP A 354 0.45 -12.13 5.20
CA ASP A 354 1.29 -11.03 5.65
C ASP A 354 1.08 -9.85 4.67
N PRO A 355 0.66 -8.67 5.13
CA PRO A 355 0.45 -7.51 4.27
C PRO A 355 1.71 -6.95 3.61
N LEU A 356 2.90 -7.20 4.18
CA LEU A 356 4.19 -6.65 3.73
C LEU A 356 5.01 -7.68 2.94
N ASP A 357 4.90 -8.96 3.28
CA ASP A 357 5.59 -10.04 2.58
C ASP A 357 4.65 -11.23 2.31
N PRO A 358 3.61 -11.03 1.49
CA PRO A 358 2.58 -12.04 1.28
C PRO A 358 3.14 -13.30 0.61
N THR A 359 2.96 -14.46 1.25
CA THR A 359 3.29 -15.78 0.68
C THR A 359 2.06 -16.52 0.19
N ALA A 360 0.88 -16.14 0.68
CA ALA A 360 -0.41 -16.71 0.35
C ALA A 360 -1.53 -15.67 0.49
N GLY A 361 -2.67 -15.92 -0.14
CA GLY A 361 -3.88 -15.10 -0.05
C GLY A 361 -4.21 -14.29 -1.30
N TRP A 362 -5.21 -13.44 -1.18
CA TRP A 362 -5.74 -12.58 -2.23
C TRP A 362 -5.76 -11.14 -1.74
N GLN A 363 -5.52 -10.21 -2.64
CA GLN A 363 -5.80 -8.79 -2.44
C GLN A 363 -6.59 -8.29 -3.63
N LEU A 364 -7.69 -7.59 -3.38
CA LEU A 364 -8.47 -6.92 -4.39
C LEU A 364 -8.80 -5.52 -3.91
N ARG A 365 -8.56 -4.54 -4.75
CA ARG A 365 -8.99 -3.16 -4.59
C ARG A 365 -9.81 -2.77 -5.82
N ALA A 366 -11.03 -2.34 -5.60
CA ALA A 366 -11.89 -1.80 -6.66
C ALA A 366 -12.40 -0.42 -6.26
N GLN A 367 -12.41 0.49 -7.21
CA GLN A 367 -12.82 1.88 -7.04
C GLN A 367 -13.74 2.27 -8.20
N LEU A 368 -14.85 2.92 -7.88
CA LEU A 368 -15.76 3.51 -8.85
C LEU A 368 -15.99 4.96 -8.42
N GLU A 369 -15.64 5.90 -9.29
CA GLU A 369 -15.81 7.32 -9.00
C GLU A 369 -16.67 7.98 -10.08
N HIS A 370 -17.58 8.83 -9.64
CA HIS A 370 -18.34 9.75 -10.48
C HIS A 370 -18.04 11.17 -10.01
N SER A 371 -17.58 12.01 -10.92
CA SER A 371 -17.06 13.34 -10.62
C SER A 371 -17.70 14.38 -11.54
N TRP A 372 -17.98 15.56 -11.00
CA TRP A 372 -18.51 16.69 -11.77
C TRP A 372 -17.88 18.01 -11.34
N SER A 373 -17.86 18.98 -12.24
CA SER A 373 -17.33 20.33 -11.99
C SER A 373 -18.11 21.37 -12.78
N ALA A 374 -18.37 22.51 -12.12
CA ALA A 374 -19.06 23.64 -12.75
C ALA A 374 -18.10 24.67 -13.36
N ASP A 375 -16.80 24.60 -13.01
CA ASP A 375 -15.82 25.66 -13.25
C ASP A 375 -14.45 25.11 -13.69
N VAL A 376 -14.45 23.92 -14.29
CA VAL A 376 -13.24 23.36 -14.90
C VAL A 376 -12.67 24.31 -15.94
N SER A 377 -11.36 24.49 -15.89
CA SER A 377 -10.55 25.25 -16.84
C SER A 377 -9.64 24.29 -17.61
N PRO A 378 -10.08 23.79 -18.77
CA PRO A 378 -9.33 22.80 -19.52
C PRO A 378 -8.06 23.40 -20.14
N GLN A 379 -6.96 22.65 -20.13
CA GLN A 379 -5.72 23.05 -20.77
C GLN A 379 -5.87 23.11 -22.30
N ALA A 380 -5.72 24.32 -22.86
CA ALA A 380 -5.87 24.59 -24.30
C ALA A 380 -4.82 23.88 -25.17
N GLY A 381 -3.67 23.53 -24.61
CA GLY A 381 -2.59 22.82 -25.30
C GLY A 381 -2.86 21.34 -25.59
N VAL A 382 -4.00 20.79 -25.14
CA VAL A 382 -4.38 19.39 -25.38
C VAL A 382 -5.25 19.29 -26.64
N PRO A 383 -4.78 18.68 -27.73
CA PRO A 383 -5.52 18.63 -28.98
C PRO A 383 -6.72 17.66 -28.91
N PRO A 384 -7.78 17.89 -29.71
CA PRO A 384 -8.94 17.00 -29.82
C PRO A 384 -8.61 15.55 -30.18
N ALA A 385 -7.46 15.30 -30.82
CA ALA A 385 -6.94 13.97 -31.15
C ALA A 385 -6.54 13.16 -29.90
N VAL A 386 -6.16 13.83 -28.81
CA VAL A 386 -5.75 13.20 -27.55
C VAL A 386 -6.91 13.18 -26.56
N ARG A 387 -7.74 14.22 -26.53
CA ARG A 387 -8.86 14.35 -25.60
C ARG A 387 -9.95 15.18 -26.23
N ARG A 388 -11.21 14.73 -26.20
CA ARG A 388 -12.33 15.56 -26.69
C ARG A 388 -12.43 16.84 -25.82
N THR A 389 -13.01 17.89 -26.37
CA THR A 389 -13.18 19.15 -25.63
C THR A 389 -14.00 18.92 -24.37
N ILE A 390 -13.50 19.39 -23.23
CA ILE A 390 -14.27 19.41 -21.98
C ILE A 390 -15.28 20.56 -22.05
N PRO A 391 -16.57 20.32 -21.74
CA PRO A 391 -17.55 21.40 -21.63
C PRO A 391 -17.21 22.32 -20.45
N SER A 392 -17.16 23.62 -20.71
CA SER A 392 -16.90 24.66 -19.69
C SER A 392 -18.16 25.48 -19.35
N ASP A 393 -19.34 24.99 -19.71
CA ASP A 393 -20.65 25.59 -19.43
C ASP A 393 -21.22 25.16 -18.06
N GLY A 394 -20.44 24.38 -17.30
CA GLY A 394 -20.79 23.85 -16.00
C GLY A 394 -21.50 22.50 -16.02
N SER A 395 -21.63 21.87 -17.19
CA SER A 395 -22.22 20.53 -17.34
C SER A 395 -21.20 19.38 -17.19
N TYR A 396 -19.93 19.67 -16.92
CA TYR A 396 -18.86 18.69 -16.97
C TYR A 396 -19.01 17.58 -15.92
N GLU A 397 -19.13 16.34 -16.39
CA GLU A 397 -19.20 15.16 -15.55
C GLU A 397 -18.52 13.94 -16.18
N PHE A 398 -17.87 13.10 -15.38
CA PHE A 398 -17.25 11.87 -15.85
C PHE A 398 -17.31 10.77 -14.80
N SER A 399 -17.21 9.53 -15.27
CA SER A 399 -17.10 8.36 -14.41
C SER A 399 -15.85 7.57 -14.75
N ARG A 400 -15.18 7.04 -13.73
CA ARG A 400 -13.99 6.19 -13.89
C ARG A 400 -14.04 4.99 -12.97
N VAL A 401 -13.33 3.94 -13.36
CA VAL A 401 -13.19 2.71 -12.59
C VAL A 401 -11.72 2.36 -12.44
N PHE A 402 -11.36 1.76 -11.31
CA PHE A 402 -10.01 1.25 -11.08
C PHE A 402 -10.08 -0.09 -10.35
N PHE A 403 -9.25 -1.04 -10.74
CA PHE A 403 -9.21 -2.40 -10.25
C PHE A 403 -7.76 -2.86 -10.14
N ASP A 404 -7.34 -3.31 -8.96
CA ASP A 404 -6.04 -3.97 -8.71
C ASP A 404 -6.30 -5.27 -7.95
N PHE A 405 -6.01 -6.39 -8.61
CA PHE A 405 -6.20 -7.73 -8.09
C PHE A 405 -4.86 -8.46 -8.04
N ARG A 406 -4.55 -9.04 -6.89
CA ARG A 406 -3.31 -9.76 -6.63
C ARG A 406 -3.59 -11.11 -6.00
N ARG A 407 -2.84 -12.13 -6.43
CA ARG A 407 -2.90 -13.49 -5.92
C ARG A 407 -1.50 -13.98 -5.60
N TYR A 408 -1.30 -14.38 -4.34
CA TYR A 408 -0.05 -14.95 -3.84
C TYR A 408 -0.23 -16.44 -3.59
N THR A 409 0.56 -17.30 -4.24
CA THR A 409 0.42 -18.75 -4.12
C THR A 409 1.76 -19.38 -3.80
N ARG A 410 1.89 -19.94 -2.59
CA ARG A 410 3.03 -20.78 -2.23
C ARG A 410 2.97 -22.08 -3.04
N VAL A 411 4.02 -22.35 -3.81
CA VAL A 411 4.14 -23.56 -4.65
C VAL A 411 5.11 -24.59 -4.05
N SER A 412 6.03 -24.15 -3.18
CA SER A 412 6.94 -25.01 -2.43
C SER A 412 7.28 -24.35 -1.07
N PRO A 413 7.96 -25.05 -0.13
CA PRO A 413 8.33 -24.45 1.16
C PRO A 413 9.13 -23.15 1.03
N SER A 414 9.94 -23.03 -0.03
CA SER A 414 10.83 -21.92 -0.34
C SER A 414 10.41 -21.11 -1.57
N GLY A 415 9.30 -21.44 -2.23
CA GLY A 415 8.91 -20.87 -3.51
C GLY A 415 7.46 -20.42 -3.58
N ARG A 416 7.23 -19.28 -4.23
CA ARG A 416 5.90 -18.70 -4.46
C ARG A 416 5.72 -18.16 -5.88
N VAL A 417 4.49 -18.18 -6.36
CA VAL A 417 4.03 -17.55 -7.60
C VAL A 417 3.05 -16.44 -7.24
N ASN A 418 3.32 -15.24 -7.73
CA ASN A 418 2.53 -14.05 -7.52
C ASN A 418 1.96 -13.58 -8.86
N LEU A 419 0.67 -13.25 -8.88
CA LEU A 419 -0.03 -12.73 -10.05
C LEU A 419 -0.68 -11.40 -9.71
N ARG A 420 -0.63 -10.43 -10.62
CA ARG A 420 -1.36 -9.17 -10.52
C ARG A 420 -2.10 -8.88 -11.83
N LEU A 421 -3.35 -8.45 -11.72
CA LEU A 421 -4.15 -7.89 -12.80
C LEU A 421 -4.60 -6.51 -12.36
N LEU A 422 -4.22 -5.48 -13.12
CA LEU A 422 -4.69 -4.12 -12.88
C LEU A 422 -5.36 -3.59 -14.14
N ALA A 423 -6.49 -2.92 -13.97
CA ALA A 423 -7.22 -2.28 -15.03
C ALA A 423 -7.89 -1.02 -14.50
N GLY A 424 -7.93 0.04 -15.28
CA GLY A 424 -8.60 1.26 -14.86
C GLY A 424 -8.69 2.31 -15.94
N GLY A 425 -9.47 3.35 -15.66
CA GLY A 425 -9.65 4.50 -16.54
C GLY A 425 -11.10 4.89 -16.75
N TRP A 426 -11.34 5.58 -17.86
CA TRP A 426 -12.63 6.17 -18.22
C TRP A 426 -13.72 5.10 -18.39
N LEU A 427 -14.84 5.29 -17.70
CA LEU A 427 -16.00 4.40 -17.75
C LEU A 427 -17.15 5.01 -18.56
N GLY A 428 -17.40 6.32 -18.43
CA GLY A 428 -18.53 6.99 -19.07
C GLY A 428 -18.53 8.52 -18.84
N GLY A 429 -19.41 9.23 -19.55
CA GLY A 429 -19.54 10.69 -19.47
C GLY A 429 -18.56 11.45 -20.37
N ASP A 430 -18.16 12.63 -19.92
CA ASP A 430 -17.17 13.48 -20.59
C ASP A 430 -15.74 12.93 -20.47
N PRO A 431 -14.78 13.44 -21.25
CA PRO A 431 -13.39 13.01 -21.19
C PRO A 431 -12.77 13.26 -19.82
N LEU A 432 -11.84 12.38 -19.40
CA LEU A 432 -11.11 12.58 -18.14
C LEU A 432 -10.25 13.85 -18.18
N PRO A 433 -10.15 14.59 -17.06
CA PRO A 433 -9.19 15.67 -16.94
C PRO A 433 -7.77 15.08 -16.80
N LEU A 434 -6.73 15.83 -17.17
CA LEU A 434 -5.36 15.36 -17.29
C LEU A 434 -4.84 14.67 -16.01
N GLN A 435 -5.19 15.18 -14.84
CA GLN A 435 -4.82 14.64 -13.54
C GLN A 435 -5.51 13.30 -13.18
N GLN A 436 -6.41 12.80 -14.03
CA GLN A 436 -7.06 11.49 -13.87
C GLN A 436 -6.69 10.50 -14.99
N ARG A 437 -5.83 10.91 -15.93
CA ARG A 437 -5.37 10.08 -17.06
C ARG A 437 -4.19 9.21 -16.68
N LEU A 438 -3.97 8.17 -17.49
CA LEU A 438 -3.11 7.05 -17.13
C LEU A 438 -1.97 6.86 -18.14
N SER A 439 -0.98 6.09 -17.73
CA SER A 439 0.19 5.74 -18.53
C SER A 439 0.78 4.40 -18.09
N ILE A 440 1.61 3.79 -18.93
CA ILE A 440 2.38 2.59 -18.57
C ILE A 440 3.84 2.72 -19.00
N GLY A 441 4.72 2.05 -18.25
CA GLY A 441 6.17 2.05 -18.47
C GLY A 441 6.96 2.56 -17.27
N GLY A 442 8.24 2.21 -17.21
CA GLY A 442 9.13 2.57 -16.12
C GLY A 442 9.39 1.40 -15.18
N PRO A 443 10.07 1.64 -14.04
CA PRO A 443 10.42 0.57 -13.08
C PRO A 443 9.24 -0.26 -12.56
N GLU A 444 8.02 0.30 -12.64
CA GLU A 444 6.73 -0.37 -12.48
C GLU A 444 5.71 0.36 -13.38
N PRO A 445 4.77 -0.33 -14.05
CA PRO A 445 4.53 -1.77 -14.07
C PRO A 445 5.34 -2.56 -15.12
N LEU A 446 6.10 -1.90 -16.00
CA LEU A 446 6.80 -2.54 -17.13
C LEU A 446 8.30 -2.21 -17.10
N ALA A 447 9.05 -2.95 -16.28
CA ALA A 447 10.47 -2.68 -15.98
C ALA A 447 11.39 -2.72 -17.22
N GLY A 448 10.99 -3.42 -18.28
CA GLY A 448 11.70 -3.47 -19.56
C GLY A 448 11.58 -2.19 -20.39
N TYR A 449 10.68 -1.28 -20.03
CA TYR A 449 10.36 -0.07 -20.79
C TYR A 449 10.76 1.21 -20.04
N GLY A 450 10.96 2.29 -20.80
CA GLY A 450 11.20 3.61 -20.23
C GLY A 450 10.00 4.13 -19.44
N PHE A 451 10.24 5.07 -18.53
CA PHE A 451 9.16 5.74 -17.80
C PHE A 451 8.15 6.33 -18.79
N ARG A 452 6.86 5.99 -18.59
CA ARG A 452 5.75 6.44 -19.44
C ARG A 452 5.96 6.21 -20.93
N HIS A 453 6.50 5.03 -21.27
CA HIS A 453 6.70 4.63 -22.66
C HIS A 453 5.40 4.66 -23.47
N SER A 454 4.27 4.23 -22.89
CA SER A 454 2.94 4.45 -23.48
C SER A 454 2.12 5.38 -22.59
N ALA A 455 2.03 6.64 -23.01
CA ALA A 455 1.34 7.71 -22.30
C ALA A 455 0.32 8.47 -23.16
N CYS A 456 0.12 8.07 -24.42
CA CYS A 456 -0.85 8.70 -25.34
C CYS A 456 -0.69 10.23 -25.50
N ASN A 457 0.52 10.75 -25.34
CA ASN A 457 0.83 12.18 -25.28
C ASN A 457 1.61 12.69 -26.51
N ARG A 458 1.88 11.84 -27.50
CA ARG A 458 2.72 12.15 -28.67
C ARG A 458 2.22 13.36 -29.47
N ASP A 459 0.90 13.52 -29.57
CA ASP A 459 0.29 14.61 -30.34
C ASP A 459 0.18 15.91 -29.54
N ILE A 460 0.51 15.91 -28.23
CA ILE A 460 0.57 17.12 -27.40
C ILE A 460 1.89 17.83 -27.69
N ILE A 461 1.83 18.86 -28.54
CA ILE A 461 3.01 19.64 -28.99
C ILE A 461 3.13 21.01 -28.31
N ASP A 462 2.17 21.38 -27.47
CA ASP A 462 2.19 22.68 -26.79
C ASP A 462 3.43 22.80 -25.87
N PRO A 463 4.14 23.94 -25.90
CA PRO A 463 5.34 24.16 -25.10
C PRO A 463 5.17 23.92 -23.59
N ALA A 464 3.97 24.12 -23.03
CA ALA A 464 3.68 23.88 -21.62
C ALA A 464 3.84 22.41 -21.22
N PHE A 465 3.72 21.48 -22.18
CA PHE A 465 3.89 20.04 -21.96
C PHE A 465 5.26 19.52 -22.41
N GLN A 466 6.13 20.40 -22.93
CA GLN A 466 7.42 19.98 -23.44
C GLN A 466 8.25 19.35 -22.31
N ARG A 467 8.75 18.12 -22.54
CA ARG A 467 9.52 17.32 -21.58
C ARG A 467 8.79 16.93 -20.28
N THR A 468 7.49 17.24 -20.13
CA THR A 468 6.73 16.84 -18.94
C THR A 468 6.42 15.35 -18.92
N LEU A 469 6.35 14.70 -20.09
CA LEU A 469 5.93 13.30 -20.24
C LEU A 469 4.53 13.03 -19.64
N VAL A 470 3.60 13.98 -19.78
CA VAL A 470 2.24 13.89 -19.21
C VAL A 470 1.54 12.56 -19.53
N ALA A 471 0.86 11.97 -18.55
CA ALA A 471 -0.01 10.82 -18.76
C ALA A 471 -1.30 11.28 -19.43
N ALA A 472 -1.64 10.67 -20.56
CA ALA A 472 -2.77 11.10 -21.38
C ALA A 472 -3.57 9.93 -21.97
N CYS A 473 -3.43 8.70 -21.46
CA CYS A 473 -4.30 7.61 -21.88
C CYS A 473 -5.61 7.60 -21.08
N ASP A 474 -6.70 7.13 -21.70
CA ASP A 474 -8.02 7.05 -21.06
C ASP A 474 -8.19 5.76 -20.26
N ARG A 475 -7.60 4.66 -20.73
CA ARG A 475 -7.71 3.34 -20.10
C ARG A 475 -6.36 2.63 -20.10
N VAL A 476 -6.17 1.77 -19.10
CA VAL A 476 -5.04 0.86 -18.95
C VAL A 476 -5.51 -0.53 -18.56
N ILE A 477 -4.79 -1.55 -19.02
CA ILE A 477 -4.87 -2.92 -18.53
C ILE A 477 -3.45 -3.49 -18.45
N LEU A 478 -3.15 -4.23 -17.38
CA LEU A 478 -1.88 -4.91 -17.19
C LEU A 478 -2.04 -6.22 -16.44
N ALA A 479 -1.19 -7.18 -16.78
CA ALA A 479 -1.02 -8.44 -16.11
C ALA A 479 0.47 -8.64 -15.78
N GLN A 480 0.76 -9.04 -14.55
CA GLN A 480 2.11 -9.32 -14.08
C GLN A 480 2.14 -10.71 -13.45
N ALA A 481 3.22 -11.44 -13.70
CA ALA A 481 3.48 -12.72 -13.08
C ALA A 481 4.92 -12.77 -12.57
N GLU A 482 5.10 -13.28 -11.36
CA GLU A 482 6.41 -13.49 -10.76
C GLU A 482 6.49 -14.85 -10.10
N TYR A 483 7.61 -15.50 -10.29
CA TYR A 483 8.08 -16.59 -9.47
C TYR A 483 9.21 -16.12 -8.58
N ARG A 484 9.14 -16.45 -7.29
CA ARG A 484 10.17 -16.19 -6.31
C ARG A 484 10.60 -17.49 -5.65
N GLY A 485 11.89 -17.76 -5.59
CA GLY A 485 12.46 -18.93 -4.93
C GLY A 485 13.66 -18.57 -4.05
N HIS A 486 13.65 -19.02 -2.81
CA HIS A 486 14.75 -18.79 -1.88
C HIS A 486 15.99 -19.61 -2.26
N LEU A 487 17.14 -18.96 -2.43
CA LEU A 487 18.42 -19.62 -2.65
C LEU A 487 19.13 -19.85 -1.32
N SER A 488 19.19 -21.10 -0.87
CA SER A 488 20.08 -21.50 0.23
C SER A 488 21.51 -21.64 -0.29
N LEU A 489 22.23 -20.51 -0.35
CA LEU A 489 23.67 -20.53 -0.66
C LEU A 489 24.44 -21.01 0.56
N HIS A 490 24.68 -22.32 0.62
CA HIS A 490 25.59 -22.93 1.59
C HIS A 490 27.05 -22.70 1.15
N TRP A 491 27.48 -21.44 1.04
CA TRP A 491 28.90 -21.13 0.84
C TRP A 491 29.56 -20.88 2.19
N ALA A 492 30.00 -21.97 2.83
CA ALA A 492 30.90 -21.91 3.97
C ALA A 492 32.34 -21.79 3.43
N TYR A 493 32.89 -20.56 3.40
CA TYR A 493 34.33 -20.36 3.32
C TYR A 493 34.83 -19.93 4.70
N GLY A 494 35.49 -20.85 5.40
CA GLY A 494 36.13 -20.62 6.70
C GLY A 494 35.24 -20.91 7.91
N ALA A 495 35.62 -21.91 8.69
CA ALA A 495 35.05 -22.18 10.00
C ALA A 495 35.23 -20.96 10.92
N ALA A 496 34.16 -20.25 11.24
CA ALA A 496 34.18 -19.23 12.28
C ALA A 496 34.25 -19.93 13.64
N ARG A 497 35.26 -19.56 14.44
CA ARG A 497 35.43 -20.06 15.81
C ARG A 497 34.36 -19.41 16.71
N PRO A 498 33.96 -20.05 17.82
CA PRO A 498 32.93 -19.54 18.72
C PRO A 498 33.22 -18.17 19.38
N GLU A 499 34.43 -17.61 19.20
CA GLU A 499 34.81 -16.29 19.71
C GLU A 499 34.44 -15.11 18.76
N ASP A 500 34.00 -15.38 17.53
CA ASP A 500 33.67 -14.35 16.52
C ASP A 500 32.20 -13.85 16.60
N GLU A 501 31.39 -14.30 17.56
CA GLU A 501 29.97 -13.92 17.66
C GLU A 501 29.72 -12.42 17.98
N GLN A 502 30.71 -11.70 18.51
CA GLN A 502 30.62 -10.26 18.79
C GLN A 502 30.89 -9.37 17.56
N ALA A 503 31.32 -9.94 16.44
CA ALA A 503 31.71 -9.20 15.23
C ALA A 503 30.79 -9.47 14.03
N ARG A 504 29.49 -9.77 14.23
CA ARG A 504 28.55 -9.77 13.11
C ARG A 504 28.29 -8.33 12.65
N PRO A 505 28.45 -8.01 11.35
CA PRO A 505 28.04 -6.70 10.86
C PRO A 505 26.55 -6.49 11.13
N LEU A 506 26.14 -5.23 11.37
CA LEU A 506 24.74 -4.79 11.47
C LEU A 506 23.87 -5.19 10.25
N PHE A 507 24.49 -5.72 9.19
CA PHE A 507 23.89 -6.14 7.92
C PHE A 507 23.99 -7.66 7.74
N ALA A 508 23.14 -8.44 8.43
CA ALA A 508 22.93 -9.84 8.08
C ALA A 508 21.88 -9.90 6.95
N LEU A 509 22.33 -10.08 5.70
CA LEU A 509 21.44 -10.33 4.57
C LEU A 509 20.85 -11.74 4.72
N GLN A 510 19.51 -11.85 4.77
CA GLN A 510 18.83 -13.14 4.56
C GLN A 510 19.24 -13.69 3.18
N GLY A 511 19.25 -15.02 3.02
CA GLY A 511 19.62 -15.64 1.74
C GLY A 511 18.84 -15.01 0.58
N PRO A 512 19.49 -14.73 -0.57
CA PRO A 512 18.84 -14.06 -1.69
C PRO A 512 17.67 -14.87 -2.21
N ASP A 513 16.56 -14.20 -2.53
CA ASP A 513 15.49 -14.77 -3.33
C ASP A 513 15.80 -14.53 -4.81
N LEU A 514 15.78 -15.59 -5.60
CA LEU A 514 15.78 -15.49 -7.05
C LEU A 514 14.38 -15.11 -7.51
N VAL A 515 14.29 -14.09 -8.36
CA VAL A 515 13.03 -13.59 -8.89
C VAL A 515 13.04 -13.69 -10.41
N VAL A 516 12.02 -14.32 -10.98
CA VAL A 516 11.78 -14.38 -12.43
C VAL A 516 10.39 -13.86 -12.71
N PHE A 517 10.24 -12.99 -13.71
CA PHE A 517 8.97 -12.32 -13.95
C PHE A 517 8.70 -12.05 -15.42
N GLY A 518 7.42 -11.88 -15.71
CA GLY A 518 6.94 -11.34 -16.97
C GLY A 518 5.78 -10.38 -16.72
N ASP A 519 5.88 -9.21 -17.33
CA ASP A 519 4.86 -8.18 -17.26
C ASP A 519 4.30 -7.93 -18.67
N ALA A 520 3.00 -7.70 -18.80
CA ALA A 520 2.37 -7.33 -20.05
C ALA A 520 1.24 -6.34 -19.82
N GLY A 521 1.06 -5.38 -20.71
CA GLY A 521 -0.01 -4.40 -20.57
C GLY A 521 -0.20 -3.51 -21.79
N GLN A 522 -1.27 -2.72 -21.73
CA GLN A 522 -1.61 -1.73 -22.75
C GLN A 522 -2.29 -0.52 -22.12
N ALA A 523 -2.03 0.66 -22.69
CA ALA A 523 -2.74 1.89 -22.39
C ALA A 523 -3.20 2.55 -23.70
N TRP A 524 -4.42 3.09 -23.74
CA TRP A 524 -5.03 3.58 -24.98
C TRP A 524 -6.01 4.74 -24.79
N LEU A 525 -6.35 5.36 -25.91
CA LEU A 525 -7.37 6.40 -26.03
C LEU A 525 -8.72 5.78 -26.41
N VAL A 526 -9.79 6.22 -25.76
CA VAL A 526 -11.15 5.74 -26.04
C VAL A 526 -11.83 6.68 -27.04
N GLY A 527 -12.45 6.11 -28.06
CA GLY A 527 -13.30 6.84 -29.01
C GLY A 527 -13.27 6.26 -30.41
N ASN A 528 -13.97 6.95 -31.31
CA ASN A 528 -14.04 6.59 -32.72
C ASN A 528 -12.96 7.38 -33.49
N GLY A 529 -12.05 6.68 -34.16
CA GLY A 529 -11.01 7.30 -34.99
C GLY A 529 -9.69 6.52 -35.03
N PRO A 530 -8.74 6.94 -35.87
CA PRO A 530 -7.41 6.32 -35.96
C PRO A 530 -6.69 6.34 -34.61
N GLY A 531 -6.07 5.23 -34.22
CA GLY A 531 -5.31 5.14 -32.96
C GLY A 531 -6.16 5.11 -31.68
N ARG A 532 -7.49 4.99 -31.81
CA ARG A 532 -8.43 4.88 -30.68
C ARG A 532 -9.14 3.55 -30.70
N LEU A 533 -9.56 3.10 -29.53
CA LEU A 533 -10.43 1.93 -29.39
C LEU A 533 -11.82 2.40 -28.95
N SER A 534 -12.86 1.77 -29.51
CA SER A 534 -14.23 2.03 -29.07
C SER A 534 -14.41 1.62 -27.61
N ASP A 535 -15.39 2.24 -26.96
CA ASP A 535 -15.69 2.07 -25.54
C ASP A 535 -16.14 0.65 -25.16
N ASP A 536 -16.68 -0.10 -26.12
CA ASP A 536 -17.12 -1.49 -26.01
C ASP A 536 -16.03 -2.54 -26.33
N ARG A 537 -14.81 -2.11 -26.68
CA ARG A 537 -13.71 -3.00 -27.09
C ARG A 537 -12.53 -2.99 -26.14
N LEU A 538 -11.82 -4.12 -26.12
CA LEU A 538 -10.53 -4.29 -25.45
C LEU A 538 -9.40 -4.36 -26.49
N PRO A 539 -8.17 -3.96 -26.12
CA PRO A 539 -7.01 -4.08 -27.00
C PRO A 539 -6.73 -5.55 -27.35
N THR A 540 -6.39 -5.81 -28.61
CA THR A 540 -5.98 -7.15 -29.05
C THR A 540 -4.62 -7.52 -28.46
N PRO A 541 -4.35 -8.80 -28.15
CA PRO A 541 -3.08 -9.23 -27.54
C PRO A 541 -1.84 -8.81 -28.34
N GLY A 542 -1.92 -8.74 -29.67
CA GLY A 542 -0.82 -8.31 -30.53
C GLY A 542 -0.41 -6.83 -30.37
N SER A 543 -1.24 -6.02 -29.72
CA SER A 543 -0.91 -4.61 -29.41
C SER A 543 -0.18 -4.44 -28.08
N TRP A 544 -0.13 -5.47 -27.24
CA TRP A 544 0.35 -5.34 -25.87
C TRP A 544 1.87 -5.14 -25.82
N LEU A 545 2.31 -4.30 -24.88
CA LEU A 545 3.69 -4.24 -24.47
C LEU A 545 3.96 -5.39 -23.51
N ALA A 546 5.09 -6.08 -23.66
CA ALA A 546 5.46 -7.15 -22.74
C ALA A 546 6.97 -7.13 -22.48
N ASP A 547 7.35 -7.46 -21.25
CA ASP A 547 8.74 -7.65 -20.87
C ASP A 547 8.93 -8.96 -20.09
N LEU A 548 10.18 -9.38 -20.04
CA LEU A 548 10.64 -10.48 -19.22
C LEU A 548 11.86 -10.02 -18.44
N GLY A 549 11.97 -10.49 -17.21
CA GLY A 549 13.09 -10.14 -16.35
C GLY A 549 13.43 -11.16 -15.29
N LEU A 550 14.60 -10.90 -14.70
CA LEU A 550 15.29 -11.70 -13.71
C LEU A 550 15.83 -10.73 -12.66
N GLY A 551 15.81 -11.12 -11.39
CA GLY A 551 16.48 -10.36 -10.35
C GLY A 551 16.78 -11.17 -9.12
N VAL A 552 17.40 -10.47 -8.18
CA VAL A 552 17.71 -10.99 -6.85
C VAL A 552 17.17 -10.00 -5.82
N ASP A 553 16.45 -10.52 -4.83
CA ASP A 553 15.85 -9.76 -3.74
C ASP A 553 16.44 -10.20 -2.40
N TRP A 554 16.86 -9.22 -1.59
CA TRP A 554 17.41 -9.44 -0.25
C TRP A 554 16.50 -8.83 0.82
N GLY A 555 15.30 -9.37 0.95
CA GLY A 555 14.34 -8.97 1.98
C GLY A 555 13.92 -7.51 1.84
N GLY A 556 13.58 -7.10 0.61
CA GLY A 556 13.03 -5.78 0.29
C GLY A 556 13.96 -4.89 -0.52
N PHE A 557 15.25 -5.24 -0.64
CA PHE A 557 16.14 -4.60 -1.62
C PHE A 557 16.32 -5.52 -2.82
N GLY A 558 15.89 -5.09 -4.00
CA GLY A 558 15.93 -5.91 -5.20
C GLY A 558 16.71 -5.29 -6.34
N VAL A 559 17.53 -6.10 -7.01
CA VAL A 559 18.23 -5.73 -8.25
C VAL A 559 17.63 -6.57 -9.37
N TYR A 560 17.07 -5.90 -10.38
CA TYR A 560 16.37 -6.55 -11.49
C TYR A 560 16.94 -6.12 -12.83
N ALA A 561 16.98 -7.06 -13.77
CA ALA A 561 17.26 -6.83 -15.18
C ALA A 561 16.04 -7.25 -15.99
N ALA A 562 15.53 -6.36 -16.86
CA ALA A 562 14.34 -6.60 -17.67
C ALA A 562 14.56 -6.17 -19.11
N LYS A 563 13.91 -6.86 -20.05
CA LYS A 563 13.95 -6.55 -21.49
C LYS A 563 12.54 -6.54 -22.07
N GLY A 564 12.17 -5.44 -22.72
CA GLY A 564 10.94 -5.37 -23.51
C GLY A 564 11.02 -6.30 -24.72
N VAL A 565 10.17 -7.33 -24.75
CA VAL A 565 10.19 -8.37 -25.78
C VAL A 565 9.38 -7.98 -27.02
N THR A 566 8.40 -7.10 -26.91
CA THR A 566 7.57 -6.71 -28.08
C THR A 566 8.11 -5.50 -28.84
N ALA A 567 8.93 -4.65 -28.22
CA ALA A 567 9.46 -3.43 -28.83
C ALA A 567 10.98 -3.46 -29.09
N GLY A 568 11.67 -4.56 -28.78
CA GLY A 568 13.11 -4.69 -28.98
C GLY A 568 13.95 -3.73 -28.13
N GLU A 569 13.43 -3.31 -26.96
CA GLU A 569 14.10 -2.39 -26.04
C GLU A 569 15.44 -2.95 -25.55
N ARG A 570 16.35 -2.05 -25.16
CA ARG A 570 17.62 -2.43 -24.52
C ARG A 570 17.34 -3.06 -23.15
N LEU A 571 18.25 -3.93 -22.69
CA LEU A 571 18.20 -4.44 -21.33
C LEU A 571 18.29 -3.28 -20.34
N ARG A 572 17.34 -3.23 -19.39
CA ARG A 572 17.27 -2.22 -18.34
C ARG A 572 17.56 -2.84 -17.00
N PHE A 573 18.29 -2.09 -16.17
CA PHE A 573 18.58 -2.45 -14.79
C PHE A 573 17.82 -1.54 -13.85
N THR A 574 17.13 -2.13 -12.89
CA THR A 574 16.28 -1.45 -11.92
C THR A 574 16.69 -1.86 -10.51
N LEU A 575 16.82 -0.86 -9.64
CA LEU A 575 16.97 -1.04 -8.20
C LEU A 575 15.62 -0.74 -7.56
N ARG A 576 15.13 -1.66 -6.72
CA ARG A 576 13.88 -1.52 -5.96
C ARG A 576 14.20 -1.53 -4.46
N LEU A 577 13.47 -0.71 -3.71
CA LEU A 577 13.53 -0.66 -2.24
C LEU A 577 12.34 -1.36 -1.59
N ASP A 578 11.44 -1.92 -2.41
CA ASP A 578 10.36 -2.78 -1.99
C ASP A 578 10.30 -4.03 -2.88
N HIS A 579 9.55 -5.04 -2.42
CA HIS A 579 9.21 -6.18 -3.24
C HIS A 579 8.38 -5.73 -4.46
N ARG A 580 8.57 -6.41 -5.58
CA ARG A 580 7.61 -6.30 -6.69
C ARG A 580 6.32 -6.95 -6.18
N PHE A 581 5.22 -6.18 -6.16
CA PHE A 581 3.83 -6.42 -5.67
C PHE A 581 3.59 -6.86 -4.22
#